data_AF-A0A3N0CNP8-F1
#
_entry.id   AF-A0A3N0CNP8-F1
#
_cell.length_a   1.000
_cell.length_b   1.000
_cell.length_c   1.000
_cell.angle_alpha   90.00
_cell.angle_beta   90.00
_cell.angle_gamma   90.00
#
_symmetry.space_group_name_H-M   'P 1'
#
loop_
_entity.id
_entity.type
_entity.pdbx_description
1 polymer ?
#
loop_
_entity_poly.entity_id
_entity_poly.type
_entity_poly.pdbx_seq_one_letter_code
_entity_poly.pdbx_strand_id
1 'polypeptide(L)'
;MPRPPLVAASALALALTFGVGACSADEDPPQAKTSALEQCHDQWGEVAESVVGLDTDPNPSALASRWTSVVATVDYYRNTKTAKDCETQVESQVKAITLLRQFSEKLRPYDMAYQLDRVSASIDLYLHEPLPKPARNENGKLVKPPTKAVVTAAIGTLTAHATNANGELQPGWGQLASVELTDATAVKTALDDLDFLAQDSPSWRQCEAALQVLVAAVRAQEGSVGGSTPTPTP
;
A
#
# COMPACT_ATOMS: atom_id res chain seq x y z
N MET A 1 38.58 -8.93 18.92
CA MET A 1 39.56 -8.34 17.97
C MET A 1 40.00 -9.47 17.05
N PRO A 2 39.76 -9.36 15.74
CA PRO A 2 40.63 -8.56 14.86
C PRO A 2 39.86 -7.60 13.91
N ARG A 3 40.51 -6.47 13.61
CA ARG A 3 40.30 -5.54 12.46
C ARG A 3 41.35 -5.92 11.37
N PRO A 4 41.40 -5.28 10.18
CA PRO A 4 40.43 -4.82 9.17
C PRO A 4 40.76 -5.49 7.79
N PRO A 5 40.41 -4.94 6.58
CA PRO A 5 41.12 -3.78 6.04
C PRO A 5 40.23 -2.70 5.36
N LEU A 6 40.77 -1.47 5.38
CA LEU A 6 40.42 -0.37 4.48
C LEU A 6 40.58 -0.79 3.02
N VAL A 7 39.69 -0.34 2.14
CA VAL A 7 39.97 -0.24 0.69
C VAL A 7 39.66 1.17 0.21
N ALA A 8 40.56 1.61 -0.65
CA ALA A 8 40.85 2.95 -1.13
C ALA A 8 39.76 3.61 -1.97
N ALA A 9 39.92 4.94 -2.00
CA ALA A 9 39.39 5.91 -2.94
C ALA A 9 39.39 5.45 -4.41
N SER A 10 38.38 5.91 -5.14
CA SER A 10 38.42 6.03 -6.60
C SER A 10 37.84 7.40 -6.98
N ALA A 11 38.75 8.34 -7.23
CA ALA A 11 38.45 9.60 -7.88
C ALA A 11 38.26 9.33 -9.38
N LEU A 12 37.05 9.57 -9.90
CA LEU A 12 36.80 9.54 -11.33
C LEU A 12 36.82 10.98 -11.86
N ALA A 13 37.94 11.36 -12.45
CA ALA A 13 38.06 12.57 -13.24
C ALA A 13 37.47 12.32 -14.64
N LEU A 14 36.39 13.00 -15.00
CA LEU A 14 35.96 13.14 -16.38
C LEU A 14 36.27 14.56 -16.86
N ALA A 15 37.27 14.67 -17.73
CA ALA A 15 37.52 15.83 -18.56
C ALA A 15 36.76 15.67 -19.89
N LEU A 16 35.90 16.62 -20.23
CA LEU A 16 35.29 16.74 -21.56
C LEU A 16 35.26 18.21 -21.99
N THR A 17 36.25 18.53 -22.83
CA THR A 17 36.20 19.31 -24.08
C THR A 17 35.56 20.71 -24.12
N PHE A 18 36.41 21.67 -24.49
CA PHE A 18 36.11 22.98 -25.06
C PHE A 18 35.25 22.89 -26.33
N GLY A 19 34.13 23.63 -26.34
CA GLY A 19 33.41 24.02 -27.55
C GLY A 19 33.25 25.54 -27.56
N VAL A 20 33.93 26.22 -28.48
CA VAL A 20 33.77 27.65 -28.77
C VAL A 20 32.64 27.76 -29.81
N GLY A 21 31.53 28.41 -29.43
CA GLY A 21 30.37 28.65 -30.29
C GLY A 21 29.53 29.79 -29.72
N ALA A 22 29.15 30.73 -30.59
CA ALA A 22 28.74 32.10 -30.27
C ALA A 22 27.36 32.27 -29.60
N CYS A 23 27.27 33.33 -28.79
CA CYS A 23 26.14 34.22 -28.55
C CYS A 23 24.71 33.62 -28.47
N SER A 24 24.28 33.32 -27.24
CA SER A 24 23.04 33.83 -26.65
C SER A 24 23.14 33.62 -25.14
N ALA A 25 23.37 34.72 -24.42
CA ALA A 25 23.30 34.74 -22.97
C ALA A 25 21.82 34.85 -22.57
N ASP A 26 21.17 33.70 -22.43
CA ASP A 26 20.08 33.57 -21.46
C ASP A 26 20.76 33.06 -20.18
N GLU A 27 21.11 34.01 -19.31
CA GLU A 27 21.48 33.70 -17.93
C GLU A 27 20.24 33.08 -17.27
N ASP A 28 20.23 31.76 -17.11
CA ASP A 28 19.37 31.13 -16.11
C ASP A 28 19.58 31.90 -14.80
N PRO A 29 18.52 32.46 -14.19
CA PRO A 29 18.69 33.27 -12.99
C PRO A 29 19.36 32.41 -11.92
N PRO A 30 20.30 32.96 -11.13
CA PRO A 30 21.01 32.21 -10.13
C PRO A 30 19.99 31.58 -9.18
N GLN A 31 19.91 30.24 -9.16
CA GLN A 31 19.11 29.53 -8.18
C GLN A 31 19.47 30.07 -6.80
N ALA A 32 18.51 30.72 -6.16
CA ALA A 32 18.67 31.24 -4.82
C ALA A 32 19.11 30.07 -3.93
N LYS A 33 20.22 30.24 -3.21
CA LYS A 33 20.64 29.27 -2.19
C LYS A 33 19.60 29.32 -1.08
N THR A 34 18.57 28.49 -1.17
CA THR A 34 17.62 28.26 -0.07
C THR A 34 18.39 27.84 1.16
N SER A 35 17.97 28.32 2.33
CA SER A 35 18.69 28.01 3.57
C SER A 35 18.58 26.51 3.87
N ALA A 36 19.59 25.90 4.50
CA ALA A 36 19.52 24.50 4.88
C ALA A 36 18.30 24.18 5.79
N LEU A 37 17.81 25.18 6.53
CA LEU A 37 16.59 25.07 7.32
C LEU A 37 15.33 25.01 6.46
N GLU A 38 15.26 25.82 5.41
CA GLU A 38 14.15 25.84 4.45
C GLU A 38 14.08 24.52 3.69
N GLN A 39 15.20 24.03 3.17
CA GLN A 39 15.27 22.71 2.53
C GLN A 39 14.83 21.58 3.49
N CYS A 40 15.23 21.68 4.75
CA CYS A 40 14.78 20.73 5.77
C CYS A 40 13.26 20.79 5.98
N HIS A 41 12.68 21.99 6.08
CA HIS A 41 11.23 22.17 6.21
C HIS A 41 10.48 21.65 4.99
N ASP A 42 11.02 21.87 3.79
CA ASP A 42 10.44 21.37 2.54
C ASP A 42 10.39 19.84 2.53
N GLN A 43 11.50 19.17 2.87
CA GLN A 43 11.56 17.70 2.97
C GLN A 43 10.56 17.16 3.99
N TRP A 44 10.47 17.76 5.18
CA TRP A 44 9.46 17.36 6.17
C TRP A 44 8.03 17.68 5.72
N GLY A 45 7.84 18.70 4.88
CA GLY A 45 6.57 19.02 4.22
C GLY A 45 6.11 17.89 3.30
N GLU A 46 7.00 17.39 2.44
CA GLU A 46 6.69 16.24 1.56
C GLU A 46 6.35 14.97 2.36
N VAL A 47 7.10 14.71 3.45
CA VAL A 47 6.81 13.59 4.35
C VAL A 47 5.43 13.79 5.01
N ALA A 48 5.09 15.01 5.44
CA ALA A 48 3.79 15.33 6.04
C ALA A 48 2.64 15.05 5.09
N GLU A 49 2.73 15.51 3.84
CA GLU A 49 1.72 15.25 2.81
C GLU A 49 1.50 13.75 2.58
N SER A 50 2.56 12.94 2.70
CA SER A 50 2.46 11.50 2.54
C SER A 50 1.72 10.79 3.67
N VAL A 51 1.62 11.37 4.86
CA VAL A 51 1.01 10.70 6.04
C VAL A 51 -0.36 11.27 6.44
N VAL A 52 -0.86 12.27 5.71
CA VAL A 52 -2.17 12.90 5.99
C VAL A 52 -3.29 11.86 6.02
N GLY A 53 -4.05 11.85 7.12
CA GLY A 53 -5.26 11.04 7.28
C GLY A 53 -5.02 9.56 7.63
N LEU A 54 -3.77 9.08 7.60
CA LEU A 54 -3.45 7.68 7.91
C LEU A 54 -3.70 7.34 9.38
N ASP A 55 -3.65 8.32 10.28
CA ASP A 55 -3.96 8.22 11.70
C ASP A 55 -5.46 8.27 12.02
N THR A 56 -6.31 8.45 11.01
CA THR A 56 -7.78 8.51 11.15
C THR A 56 -8.51 7.40 10.38
N ASP A 57 -7.80 6.53 9.67
CA ASP A 57 -8.41 5.38 8.98
C ASP A 57 -9.01 4.42 10.05
N PRO A 58 -10.34 4.20 10.04
CA PRO A 58 -11.02 3.39 11.06
C PRO A 58 -10.74 1.89 10.91
N ASN A 59 -10.15 1.47 9.79
CA ASN A 59 -9.87 0.06 9.51
C ASN A 59 -8.72 -0.44 10.40
N PRO A 60 -8.88 -1.56 11.13
CA PRO A 60 -7.83 -2.09 12.01
C PRO A 60 -6.51 -2.38 11.26
N SER A 61 -6.59 -2.80 10.00
CA SER A 61 -5.41 -3.04 9.14
C SER A 61 -4.58 -1.78 8.84
N ALA A 62 -5.17 -0.58 9.00
CA ALA A 62 -4.47 0.67 8.82
C ALA A 62 -3.51 1.00 9.98
N LEU A 63 -3.73 0.40 11.15
CA LEU A 63 -2.94 0.63 12.37
C LEU A 63 -2.85 2.13 12.73
N ALA A 64 -3.98 2.83 12.71
CA ALA A 64 -4.10 4.27 12.97
C ALA A 64 -3.28 4.76 14.18
N SER A 65 -3.25 4.00 15.27
CA SER A 65 -2.48 4.33 16.48
C SER A 65 -0.97 4.45 16.24
N ARG A 66 -0.41 3.70 15.29
CA ARG A 66 1.02 3.79 14.91
C ARG A 66 1.29 5.04 14.08
N TRP A 67 0.33 5.46 13.27
CA TRP A 67 0.42 6.67 12.47
C TRP A 67 0.39 7.93 13.33
N THR A 68 -0.32 7.93 14.46
CA THR A 68 -0.32 9.08 15.40
C THR A 68 1.10 9.47 15.83
N SER A 69 1.96 8.50 16.16
CA SER A 69 3.35 8.78 16.53
C SER A 69 4.21 9.27 15.36
N VAL A 70 3.95 8.74 14.15
CA VAL A 70 4.60 9.20 12.92
C VAL A 70 4.23 10.65 12.61
N VAL A 71 2.95 10.98 12.60
CA VAL A 71 2.43 12.33 12.36
C VAL A 71 3.00 13.32 13.38
N ALA A 72 3.00 12.97 14.67
CA ALA A 72 3.58 13.82 15.71
C ALA A 72 5.09 14.08 15.50
N THR A 73 5.83 13.07 15.04
CA THR A 73 7.27 13.22 14.74
C THR A 73 7.47 14.15 13.54
N VAL A 74 6.67 13.97 12.49
CA VAL A 74 6.71 14.82 11.29
C VAL A 74 6.37 16.27 11.64
N ASP A 75 5.32 16.50 12.41
CA ASP A 75 4.90 17.85 12.84
C ASP A 75 5.97 18.52 13.70
N TYR A 76 6.64 17.77 14.58
CA TYR A 76 7.75 18.29 15.37
C TYR A 76 8.88 18.80 14.48
N TYR A 77 9.36 17.97 13.55
CA TYR A 77 10.50 18.35 12.71
C TYR A 77 10.15 19.37 11.64
N ARG A 78 8.91 19.40 11.14
CA ARG A 78 8.43 20.46 10.26
C ARG A 78 8.49 21.85 10.90
N ASN A 79 8.34 21.92 12.23
CA ASN A 79 8.37 23.17 12.99
C ASN A 79 9.70 23.38 13.74
N THR A 80 10.73 22.57 13.46
CA THR A 80 12.04 22.69 14.10
C THR A 80 12.71 24.02 13.76
N LYS A 81 13.52 24.54 14.69
CA LYS A 81 14.34 25.75 14.48
C LYS A 81 15.76 25.43 14.01
N THR A 82 16.08 24.16 13.77
CA THR A 82 17.44 23.71 13.43
C THR A 82 17.41 22.66 12.32
N ALA A 83 18.30 22.80 11.34
CA ALA A 83 18.50 21.82 10.26
C ALA A 83 19.41 20.65 10.66
N LYS A 84 19.84 20.59 11.94
CA LYS A 84 20.79 19.59 12.41
C LYS A 84 20.22 18.18 12.22
N ASP A 85 21.02 17.31 11.61
CA ASP A 85 20.71 15.90 11.34
C ASP A 85 19.43 15.70 10.49
N CYS A 86 18.97 16.73 9.78
CA CYS A 86 17.67 16.70 9.10
C CYS A 86 17.55 15.56 8.08
N GLU A 87 18.52 15.43 7.18
CA GLU A 87 18.56 14.39 6.14
C GLU A 87 18.48 12.98 6.79
N THR A 88 19.33 12.71 7.77
CA THR A 88 19.33 11.41 8.50
C THR A 88 17.99 11.12 9.16
N GLN A 89 17.34 12.13 9.77
CA GLN A 89 16.04 11.95 10.41
C GLN A 89 14.93 11.73 9.39
N VAL A 90 14.94 12.47 8.27
CA VAL A 90 13.99 12.28 7.17
C VAL A 90 14.12 10.88 6.57
N GLU A 91 15.35 10.43 6.26
CA GLU A 91 15.59 9.08 5.71
C GLU A 91 15.09 7.98 6.65
N SER A 92 15.41 8.10 7.95
CA SER A 92 14.94 7.17 8.97
C SER A 92 13.41 7.14 9.03
N GLN A 93 12.77 8.31 8.98
CA GLN A 93 11.31 8.41 9.03
C GLN A 93 10.64 7.86 7.76
N VAL A 94 11.16 8.15 6.58
CA VAL A 94 10.68 7.62 5.30
C VAL A 94 10.77 6.10 5.28
N LYS A 95 11.86 5.53 5.83
CA LYS A 95 12.00 4.08 5.98
C LYS A 95 10.94 3.51 6.93
N ALA A 96 10.70 4.14 8.07
CA ALA A 96 9.66 3.72 9.02
C ALA A 96 8.25 3.77 8.40
N ILE A 97 7.92 4.86 7.69
CA ILE A 97 6.65 5.04 6.95
C ILE A 97 6.50 3.92 5.91
N THR A 98 7.56 3.64 5.16
CA THR A 98 7.55 2.60 4.12
C THR A 98 7.28 1.22 4.72
N LEU A 99 7.98 0.86 5.80
CA LEU A 99 7.77 -0.41 6.50
C LEU A 99 6.35 -0.52 7.06
N LEU A 100 5.82 0.56 7.65
CA LEU A 100 4.47 0.57 8.20
C LEU A 100 3.41 0.41 7.10
N ARG A 101 3.56 1.10 5.96
CA ARG A 101 2.67 0.90 4.79
C ARG A 101 2.71 -0.53 4.28
N GLN A 102 3.91 -1.07 4.06
CA GLN A 102 4.07 -2.45 3.59
C GLN A 102 3.46 -3.45 4.58
N PHE A 103 3.54 -3.17 5.88
CA PHE A 103 2.91 -4.00 6.89
C PHE A 103 1.39 -3.89 6.84
N SER A 104 0.83 -2.68 6.81
CA SER A 104 -0.62 -2.47 6.63
C SER A 104 -1.18 -3.16 5.39
N GLU A 105 -0.46 -3.12 4.26
CA GLU A 105 -0.84 -3.84 3.03
C GLU A 105 -0.92 -5.36 3.24
N LYS A 106 0.00 -5.94 4.02
CA LYS A 106 -0.06 -7.38 4.39
C LYS A 106 -1.23 -7.69 5.32
N LEU A 107 -1.73 -6.71 6.05
CA LEU A 107 -2.89 -6.86 6.96
C LEU A 107 -4.22 -6.72 6.24
N ARG A 108 -4.29 -5.97 5.13
CA ARG A 108 -5.54 -5.70 4.40
C ARG A 108 -6.35 -6.97 4.08
N PRO A 109 -5.77 -8.12 3.67
CA PRO A 109 -6.54 -9.35 3.40
C PRO A 109 -7.35 -9.87 4.60
N TYR A 110 -6.94 -9.56 5.83
CA TYR A 110 -7.60 -10.02 7.04
C TYR A 110 -8.72 -9.07 7.51
N ASP A 111 -8.75 -7.84 6.98
CA ASP A 111 -9.71 -6.81 7.34
C ASP A 111 -10.93 -6.85 6.43
N MET A 112 -11.99 -7.52 6.89
CA MET A 112 -13.16 -7.80 6.06
C MET A 112 -14.03 -6.58 5.79
N ALA A 113 -13.99 -5.56 6.65
CA ALA A 113 -14.64 -4.28 6.37
C ALA A 113 -13.93 -3.56 5.22
N TYR A 114 -12.60 -3.49 5.26
CA TYR A 114 -11.81 -2.93 4.17
C TYR A 114 -12.02 -3.70 2.85
N GLN A 115 -12.02 -5.03 2.89
CA GLN A 115 -12.26 -5.85 1.69
C GLN A 115 -13.66 -5.60 1.11
N LEU A 116 -14.69 -5.46 1.95
CA LEU A 116 -16.05 -5.14 1.52
C LEU A 116 -16.09 -3.81 0.77
N ASP A 117 -15.53 -2.75 1.33
CA ASP A 117 -15.50 -1.42 0.69
C ASP A 117 -14.79 -1.47 -0.67
N ARG A 118 -13.66 -2.19 -0.74
CA ARG A 118 -12.87 -2.34 -1.97
C ARG A 118 -13.62 -3.01 -3.12
N VAL A 119 -14.44 -4.01 -2.84
CA VAL A 119 -15.14 -4.76 -3.90
C VAL A 119 -16.52 -4.22 -4.23
N SER A 120 -17.12 -3.42 -3.33
CA SER A 120 -18.53 -3.01 -3.44
C SER A 120 -18.86 -2.31 -4.77
N ALA A 121 -18.05 -1.35 -5.21
CA ALA A 121 -18.30 -0.62 -6.46
C ALA A 121 -18.20 -1.52 -7.72
N SER A 122 -17.19 -2.39 -7.78
CA SER A 122 -17.03 -3.32 -8.92
C SER A 122 -18.14 -4.37 -8.95
N ILE A 123 -18.64 -4.79 -7.78
CA ILE A 123 -19.75 -5.73 -7.68
C ILE A 123 -21.07 -5.09 -8.08
N ASP A 124 -21.29 -3.82 -7.72
CA ASP A 124 -22.47 -3.08 -8.18
C ASP A 124 -22.55 -3.04 -9.71
N LEU A 125 -21.43 -2.73 -10.37
CA LEU A 125 -21.31 -2.77 -11.82
C LEU A 125 -21.65 -4.17 -12.37
N TYR A 126 -21.04 -5.21 -11.81
CA TYR A 126 -21.29 -6.60 -12.21
C TYR A 126 -22.76 -7.02 -12.11
N LEU A 127 -23.46 -6.56 -11.05
CA LEU A 127 -24.86 -6.89 -10.82
C LEU A 127 -25.82 -6.15 -11.77
N HIS A 128 -25.42 -5.00 -12.33
CA HIS A 128 -26.27 -4.20 -13.22
C HIS A 128 -25.97 -4.41 -14.71
N GLU A 129 -24.81 -4.93 -15.07
CA GLU A 129 -24.46 -5.22 -16.48
C GLU A 129 -24.88 -6.63 -16.94
N PRO A 130 -24.97 -6.89 -18.26
CA PRO A 130 -25.08 -8.25 -18.78
C PRO A 130 -23.92 -9.11 -18.30
N LEU A 131 -24.19 -10.38 -17.96
CA LEU A 131 -23.12 -11.27 -17.48
C LEU A 131 -22.03 -11.44 -18.56
N PRO A 132 -20.74 -11.38 -18.15
CA PRO A 132 -19.61 -11.78 -18.98
C PRO A 132 -19.83 -13.08 -19.75
N LYS A 133 -19.25 -13.18 -20.95
CA LYS A 133 -19.17 -14.47 -21.64
C LYS A 133 -18.15 -15.36 -20.93
N PRO A 134 -18.31 -16.70 -20.94
CA PRO A 134 -17.29 -17.61 -20.43
C PRO A 134 -15.94 -17.37 -21.11
N ALA A 135 -14.86 -17.31 -20.32
CA ALA A 135 -13.50 -17.05 -20.78
C ALA A 135 -12.59 -18.24 -20.45
N ARG A 136 -11.46 -18.38 -21.17
CA ARG A 136 -10.45 -19.39 -20.85
C ARG A 136 -9.52 -18.87 -19.75
N ASN A 137 -9.25 -19.68 -18.73
CA ASN A 137 -8.23 -19.38 -17.73
C ASN A 137 -6.82 -19.66 -18.27
N GLU A 138 -5.80 -19.44 -17.43
CA GLU A 138 -4.38 -19.67 -17.75
C GLU A 138 -4.08 -21.10 -18.25
N ASN A 139 -4.87 -22.09 -17.80
CA ASN A 139 -4.75 -23.48 -18.22
C ASN A 139 -5.57 -23.79 -19.49
N GLY A 140 -6.12 -22.77 -20.16
CA GLY A 140 -6.96 -22.92 -21.33
C GLY A 140 -8.35 -23.50 -21.05
N LYS A 141 -8.76 -23.72 -19.79
CA LYS A 141 -10.08 -24.26 -19.45
C LYS A 141 -11.13 -23.16 -19.51
N LEU A 142 -12.28 -23.45 -20.13
CA LEU A 142 -13.41 -22.53 -20.14
C LEU A 142 -14.01 -22.43 -18.73
N VAL A 143 -14.02 -21.22 -18.18
CA VAL A 143 -14.58 -20.88 -16.87
C VAL A 143 -15.79 -19.98 -17.08
N LYS A 144 -16.92 -20.37 -16.48
CA LYS A 144 -18.13 -19.55 -16.49
C LYS A 144 -18.05 -18.53 -15.35
N PRO A 145 -18.53 -17.30 -15.56
CA PRO A 145 -18.58 -16.31 -14.49
C PRO A 145 -19.62 -16.73 -13.43
N PRO A 146 -19.46 -16.28 -12.17
CA PRO A 146 -20.47 -16.50 -11.13
C PRO A 146 -21.83 -15.93 -11.54
N THR A 147 -22.93 -16.58 -11.16
CA THR A 147 -24.27 -16.03 -11.45
C THR A 147 -24.54 -14.80 -10.57
N LYS A 148 -25.41 -13.89 -11.02
CA LYS A 148 -25.80 -12.71 -10.22
C LYS A 148 -26.34 -13.10 -8.84
N ALA A 149 -27.15 -14.17 -8.76
CA ALA A 149 -27.67 -14.67 -7.49
C ALA A 149 -26.56 -15.13 -6.52
N VAL A 150 -25.51 -15.79 -7.03
CA VAL A 150 -24.36 -16.21 -6.23
C VAL A 150 -23.56 -14.99 -5.75
N VAL A 151 -23.38 -13.98 -6.59
CA VAL A 151 -22.71 -12.73 -6.22
C VAL A 151 -23.52 -11.94 -5.18
N THR A 152 -24.85 -11.83 -5.36
CA THR A 152 -25.75 -11.19 -4.40
C THR A 152 -25.73 -11.89 -3.04
N ALA A 153 -25.71 -13.23 -3.02
CA ALA A 153 -25.56 -13.98 -1.78
C ALA A 153 -24.20 -13.71 -1.12
N ALA A 154 -23.11 -13.72 -1.90
CA ALA A 154 -21.76 -13.48 -1.38
C ALA A 154 -21.59 -12.07 -0.79
N ILE A 155 -22.06 -11.01 -1.46
CA ILE A 155 -21.99 -9.65 -0.90
C ILE A 155 -22.86 -9.52 0.35
N GLY A 156 -24.01 -10.21 0.41
CA GLY A 156 -24.84 -10.31 1.61
C GLY A 156 -24.11 -10.99 2.78
N THR A 157 -23.43 -12.11 2.55
CA THR A 157 -22.60 -12.78 3.56
C THR A 157 -21.47 -11.86 4.04
N LEU A 158 -20.72 -11.24 3.14
CA LEU A 158 -19.61 -10.36 3.51
C LEU A 158 -20.12 -9.16 4.35
N THR A 159 -21.24 -8.55 3.94
CA THR A 159 -21.88 -7.44 4.67
C THR A 159 -22.35 -7.86 6.07
N ALA A 160 -22.93 -9.05 6.20
CA ALA A 160 -23.45 -9.54 7.47
C ALA A 160 -22.35 -9.91 8.49
N HIS A 161 -21.17 -10.33 8.00
CA HIS A 161 -20.13 -10.91 8.84
C HIS A 161 -18.86 -10.06 8.97
N ALA A 162 -18.64 -9.05 8.12
CA ALA A 162 -17.38 -8.28 8.11
C ALA A 162 -17.01 -7.68 9.47
N THR A 163 -17.96 -7.00 10.15
CA THR A 163 -17.71 -6.41 11.47
C THR A 163 -17.38 -7.48 12.52
N ASN A 164 -18.09 -8.61 12.52
CA ASN A 164 -17.84 -9.71 13.46
C ASN A 164 -16.50 -10.39 13.20
N ALA A 165 -16.13 -10.61 11.93
CA ALA A 165 -14.83 -11.14 11.54
C ALA A 165 -13.70 -10.25 12.07
N ASN A 166 -13.78 -8.93 11.86
CA ASN A 166 -12.79 -8.00 12.40
C ASN A 166 -12.79 -7.95 13.94
N GLY A 167 -13.96 -8.13 14.56
CA GLY A 167 -14.12 -8.21 16.02
C GLY A 167 -13.46 -9.45 16.63
N GLU A 168 -13.59 -10.61 15.99
CA GLU A 168 -12.98 -11.87 16.42
C GLU A 168 -11.45 -11.82 16.33
N LEU A 169 -10.89 -10.99 15.44
CA LEU A 169 -9.44 -10.77 15.28
C LEU A 169 -8.86 -9.66 16.18
N GLN A 170 -9.67 -9.04 17.04
CA GLN A 170 -9.23 -7.94 17.93
C GLN A 170 -7.96 -8.24 18.75
N PRO A 171 -7.78 -9.44 19.34
CA PRO A 171 -6.53 -9.77 20.03
C PRO A 171 -5.30 -9.67 19.11
N GLY A 172 -5.43 -10.14 17.87
CA GLY A 172 -4.38 -10.03 16.84
C GLY A 172 -4.10 -8.57 16.47
N TRP A 173 -5.14 -7.76 16.25
CA TRP A 173 -4.97 -6.33 15.96
C TRP A 173 -4.22 -5.57 17.04
N GLY A 174 -4.51 -5.86 18.32
CA GLY A 174 -3.80 -5.26 19.45
C GLY A 174 -2.31 -5.61 19.47
N GLN A 175 -1.95 -6.87 19.18
CA GLN A 175 -0.56 -7.31 19.10
C GLN A 175 0.19 -6.62 17.94
N LEU A 176 -0.44 -6.55 16.76
CA LEU A 176 0.15 -5.98 15.54
C LEU A 176 0.49 -4.49 15.66
N ALA A 177 -0.25 -3.75 16.49
CA ALA A 177 0.02 -2.34 16.78
C ALA A 177 1.39 -2.12 17.46
N SER A 178 1.94 -3.15 18.12
CA SER A 178 3.18 -3.07 18.90
C SER A 178 4.37 -3.81 18.27
N VAL A 179 4.20 -4.42 17.10
CA VAL A 179 5.27 -5.19 16.44
C VAL A 179 6.40 -4.27 15.94
N GLU A 180 7.63 -4.65 16.28
CA GLU A 180 8.84 -4.04 15.75
C GLU A 180 9.00 -4.40 14.26
N LEU A 181 8.88 -3.40 13.38
CA LEU A 181 8.83 -3.64 11.93
C LEU A 181 10.20 -3.88 11.30
N THR A 182 11.27 -3.55 12.02
CA THR A 182 12.63 -3.85 11.57
C THR A 182 13.04 -5.30 11.84
N ASP A 183 12.31 -6.01 12.70
CA ASP A 183 12.50 -7.44 12.97
C ASP A 183 11.57 -8.27 12.08
N ALA A 184 12.13 -8.81 11.00
CA ALA A 184 11.39 -9.65 10.06
C ALA A 184 10.81 -10.93 10.71
N THR A 185 11.44 -11.45 11.77
CA THR A 185 10.93 -12.62 12.50
C THR A 185 9.71 -12.23 13.32
N ALA A 186 9.77 -11.11 14.04
CA ALA A 186 8.62 -10.60 14.80
C ALA A 186 7.42 -10.30 13.88
N VAL A 187 7.67 -9.65 12.73
CA VAL A 187 6.64 -9.40 11.72
C VAL A 187 6.03 -10.70 11.20
N LYS A 188 6.86 -11.70 10.88
CA LYS A 188 6.37 -12.99 10.40
C LYS A 188 5.52 -13.69 11.46
N THR A 189 6.01 -13.81 12.70
CA THR A 189 5.28 -14.45 13.80
C THR A 189 3.94 -13.79 14.02
N ALA A 190 3.88 -12.45 14.04
CA ALA A 190 2.62 -11.75 14.24
C ALA A 190 1.62 -11.94 13.09
N LEU A 191 2.10 -12.09 11.85
CA LEU A 191 1.23 -12.44 10.72
C LEU A 191 0.76 -13.89 10.79
N ASP A 192 1.62 -14.83 11.17
CA ASP A 192 1.24 -16.23 11.37
C ASP A 192 0.19 -16.37 12.50
N ASP A 193 0.35 -15.61 13.59
CA ASP A 193 -0.59 -15.57 14.71
C ASP A 193 -1.96 -15.01 14.26
N LEU A 194 -1.96 -13.92 13.48
CA LEU A 194 -3.19 -13.36 12.91
C LEU A 194 -3.87 -14.35 11.96
N ASP A 195 -3.10 -15.04 11.12
CA ASP A 195 -3.60 -16.05 10.20
C ASP A 195 -4.25 -17.21 10.96
N PHE A 196 -3.60 -17.69 12.02
CA PHE A 196 -4.18 -18.72 12.89
C PHE A 196 -5.53 -18.28 13.48
N LEU A 197 -5.62 -17.05 14.01
CA LEU A 197 -6.88 -16.50 14.52
C LEU A 197 -7.95 -16.39 13.43
N ALA A 198 -7.57 -15.98 12.23
CA ALA A 198 -8.45 -15.89 11.07
C ALA A 198 -9.02 -17.25 10.64
N GLN A 199 -8.18 -18.29 10.63
CA GLN A 199 -8.61 -19.65 10.31
C GLN A 199 -9.52 -20.25 11.40
N ASP A 200 -9.31 -19.90 12.67
CA ASP A 200 -10.19 -20.33 13.77
C ASP A 200 -11.53 -19.58 13.77
N SER A 201 -11.52 -18.32 13.31
CA SER A 201 -12.71 -17.45 13.22
C SER A 201 -13.76 -17.98 12.22
N PRO A 202 -14.98 -18.35 12.67
CA PRO A 202 -16.05 -18.75 11.77
C PRO A 202 -16.57 -17.60 10.90
N SER A 203 -16.64 -16.38 11.44
CA SER A 203 -17.10 -15.20 10.68
C SER A 203 -16.11 -14.85 9.58
N TRP A 204 -14.81 -14.88 9.88
CA TRP A 204 -13.76 -14.59 8.91
C TRP A 204 -13.75 -15.60 7.76
N ARG A 205 -13.82 -16.90 8.04
CA ARG A 205 -13.88 -17.94 6.98
C ARG A 205 -15.10 -17.80 6.06
N GLN A 206 -16.25 -17.38 6.61
CA GLN A 206 -17.44 -17.09 5.79
C GLN A 206 -17.22 -15.86 4.90
N CYS A 207 -16.62 -14.80 5.44
CA CYS A 207 -16.24 -13.62 4.67
C CYS A 207 -15.22 -13.97 3.57
N GLU A 208 -14.19 -14.77 3.86
CA GLU A 208 -13.17 -15.17 2.90
C GLU A 208 -13.78 -15.96 1.73
N ALA A 209 -14.62 -16.96 2.01
CA ALA A 209 -15.30 -17.73 0.98
C ALA A 209 -16.20 -16.84 0.10
N ALA A 210 -16.93 -15.91 0.72
CA ALA A 210 -17.72 -14.92 -0.01
C ALA A 210 -16.84 -14.00 -0.87
N LEU A 211 -15.74 -13.50 -0.33
CA LEU A 211 -14.81 -12.62 -1.03
C LEU A 211 -14.19 -13.30 -2.25
N GLN A 212 -13.86 -14.60 -2.17
CA GLN A 212 -13.36 -15.36 -3.32
C GLN A 212 -14.37 -15.38 -4.49
N VAL A 213 -15.66 -15.49 -4.19
CA VAL A 213 -16.74 -15.39 -5.20
C VAL A 213 -16.79 -13.98 -5.81
N LEU A 214 -16.70 -12.95 -4.97
CA LEU A 214 -16.74 -11.55 -5.43
C LEU A 214 -15.52 -11.22 -6.30
N VAL A 215 -14.32 -11.60 -5.89
CA VAL A 215 -13.09 -11.42 -6.67
C VAL A 215 -13.17 -12.18 -8.00
N ALA A 216 -13.73 -13.39 -8.02
CA ALA A 216 -13.95 -14.12 -9.27
C ALA A 216 -14.91 -13.38 -10.22
N ALA A 217 -15.96 -12.74 -9.69
CA ALA A 217 -16.88 -11.93 -10.48
C ALA A 217 -16.18 -10.68 -11.05
N VAL A 218 -15.41 -9.96 -10.24
CA VAL A 218 -14.62 -8.79 -10.69
C VAL A 218 -13.64 -9.17 -11.79
N ARG A 219 -12.87 -10.25 -11.61
CA ARG A 219 -11.94 -10.73 -12.65
C ARG A 219 -12.64 -11.11 -13.94
N ALA A 220 -13.82 -11.72 -13.87
CA ALA A 220 -14.60 -12.08 -15.06
C ALA A 220 -15.09 -10.84 -15.83
N GLN A 221 -15.42 -9.77 -15.11
CA GLN A 221 -15.80 -8.48 -15.68
C GLN A 221 -14.62 -7.83 -16.39
N GLU A 222 -13.47 -7.71 -15.71
CA GLU A 222 -12.25 -7.11 -16.26
C GLU A 222 -11.75 -7.88 -17.50
N GLY A 223 -11.80 -9.22 -17.46
CA GLY A 223 -11.46 -10.07 -18.61
C GLY A 223 -12.39 -9.89 -19.81
N SER A 224 -13.62 -9.42 -19.60
CA SER A 224 -14.56 -9.10 -20.69
C SER A 224 -14.28 -7.73 -21.31
N VAL A 225 -13.78 -6.77 -20.53
CA VAL A 225 -13.43 -5.42 -21.02
C VAL A 225 -12.18 -5.46 -21.91
N GLY A 226 -11.22 -6.35 -21.64
CA GLY A 226 -10.01 -6.52 -22.46
C GLY A 226 -10.16 -7.35 -23.74
N GLY A 227 -11.32 -8.02 -23.94
CA GLY A 227 -11.53 -9.00 -25.02
C GLY A 227 -12.03 -8.44 -26.36
N SER A 228 -12.13 -7.12 -26.51
CA SER A 228 -12.63 -6.50 -27.74
C SER A 228 -11.51 -6.40 -28.80
N THR A 229 -11.28 -7.46 -29.56
CA THR A 229 -10.60 -7.38 -30.88
C THR A 229 -11.49 -7.95 -31.99
N PRO A 230 -11.34 -7.46 -33.23
CA PRO A 230 -12.44 -6.89 -34.00
C PRO A 230 -13.12 -7.88 -34.96
N THR A 231 -14.34 -7.51 -35.33
CA THR A 231 -15.19 -8.11 -36.37
C THR A 231 -14.40 -8.47 -37.64
N PRO A 232 -14.46 -9.73 -38.11
CA PRO A 232 -13.98 -10.05 -39.44
C PRO A 232 -14.94 -9.41 -40.45
N THR A 233 -14.44 -8.43 -41.20
CA THR A 233 -15.16 -7.88 -42.36
C THR A 233 -14.94 -8.87 -43.52
N PRO A 234 -16.00 -9.24 -44.27
CA PRO A 234 -15.94 -10.28 -45.30
C PRO A 234 -15.00 -9.98 -46.46
#